data_AF-A0A645H107-F1
#
_entry.id   AF-A0A645H107-F1
#
_cell.length_a   1.000
_cell.length_b   1.000
_cell.length_c   1.000
_cell.angle_alpha   90.00
_cell.angle_beta   90.00
_cell.angle_gamma   90.00
#
_symmetry.space_group_name_H-M   'P 1'
#
loop_
_entity.id
_entity.type
_entity.pdbx_description
1 polymer ?
#
loop_
_entity_poly.entity_id
_entity_poly.type
_entity_poly.pdbx_seq_one_letter_code
_entity_poly.pdbx_strand_id
1 'polypeptide(L)'
;MTDDEWIVLDMKIKEVVSSDIFIECPSRLLIQDLYLKAKELVVEEGVQAIFIDYVQLLTVTDKYTDNRYNEMNYISRELKALARELDIPVFVISQMNRSSETDRDRQGVDGKRPRLSDLRDSGTLCDDADVVLFIFRPEYYRITEDERGNSLLGVAEIMVKKNRNGSPFSVNLHFDPEYRLFSNIIQ
;
A
#
# COMPACT_ATOMS: atom_id res chain seq x y z
N MET A 1 27.29 -16.32 6.94
CA MET A 1 26.96 -16.63 5.54
C MET A 1 27.97 -17.61 5.01
N THR A 2 27.51 -18.64 4.30
CA THR A 2 28.39 -19.57 3.57
C THR A 2 28.87 -18.95 2.27
N ASP A 3 29.90 -19.52 1.65
CA ASP A 3 30.41 -19.04 0.35
C ASP A 3 29.33 -19.16 -0.75
N ASP A 4 28.46 -20.17 -0.66
CA ASP A 4 27.33 -20.35 -1.58
C ASP A 4 26.29 -19.23 -1.44
N GLU A 5 25.99 -18.80 -0.20
CA GLU A 5 25.06 -17.68 0.06
C GLU A 5 25.59 -16.35 -0.52
N TRP A 6 26.91 -16.15 -0.52
CA TRP A 6 27.53 -14.97 -1.13
C TRP A 6 27.38 -14.94 -2.65
N ILE A 7 27.52 -16.10 -3.30
CA ILE A 7 27.33 -16.22 -4.75
C ILE A 7 25.88 -15.89 -5.12
N VAL A 8 24.91 -16.44 -4.38
CA VAL A 8 23.49 -16.15 -4.59
C VAL A 8 23.19 -14.67 -4.39
N LEU A 9 23.77 -14.05 -3.35
CA LEU A 9 23.58 -12.62 -3.10
C LEU A 9 24.12 -11.75 -4.23
N ASP A 10 25.35 -12.00 -4.71
CA ASP A 10 25.95 -11.24 -5.82
C ASP A 10 25.11 -11.35 -7.10
N MET A 11 24.61 -12.55 -7.41
CA MET A 11 23.70 -12.76 -8.54
C MET A 11 22.41 -11.94 -8.40
N LYS A 12 21.80 -11.95 -7.21
CA LYS A 12 20.55 -11.23 -6.93
C LYS A 12 20.73 -9.72 -6.92
N ILE A 13 21.86 -9.21 -6.43
CA ILE A 13 22.18 -7.78 -6.48
C ILE A 13 22.26 -7.30 -7.93
N LYS A 14 22.94 -8.05 -8.80
CA LYS A 14 23.06 -7.70 -10.22
C LYS A 14 21.71 -7.62 -10.90
N GLU A 15 20.81 -8.57 -10.59
CA GLU A 15 19.43 -8.58 -11.09
C GLU A 15 18.68 -7.29 -10.71
N VAL A 16 18.75 -6.90 -9.43
CA VAL A 16 18.10 -5.67 -8.93
C VAL A 16 18.73 -4.40 -9.52
N VAL A 17 20.07 -4.33 -9.59
CA VAL A 17 20.77 -3.16 -10.14
C VAL A 17 20.47 -2.96 -11.62
N SER A 18 20.23 -4.05 -12.35
CA SER A 18 19.84 -4.00 -13.77
C SER A 18 18.35 -3.77 -14.00
N SER A 19 17.54 -3.68 -12.95
CA SER A 19 16.09 -3.52 -13.08
C SER A 19 15.70 -2.07 -13.33
N ASP A 20 14.59 -1.88 -14.06
CA ASP A 20 13.99 -0.56 -14.34
C ASP A 20 13.20 -0.03 -13.12
N ILE A 21 13.84 -0.03 -11.95
CA ILE A 21 13.30 0.46 -10.68
C ILE A 21 14.06 1.71 -10.27
N PHE A 22 13.36 2.84 -10.27
CA PHE A 22 13.88 4.12 -9.80
C PHE A 22 13.42 4.37 -8.36
N ILE A 23 14.37 4.58 -7.45
CA ILE A 23 14.10 4.78 -6.02
C ILE A 23 14.50 6.20 -5.62
N GLU A 24 13.53 6.96 -5.14
CA GLU A 24 13.73 8.29 -4.55
C GLU A 24 13.47 8.22 -3.04
N CYS A 25 14.40 8.74 -2.22
CA CYS A 25 14.28 8.77 -0.76
C CYS A 25 14.43 10.19 -0.18
N PRO A 26 13.59 11.15 -0.59
CA PRO A 26 13.61 12.50 -0.04
C PRO A 26 13.14 12.50 1.43
N SER A 27 13.76 13.35 2.26
CA SER A 27 13.36 13.51 3.67
C SER A 27 12.01 14.21 3.85
N ARG A 28 11.65 15.08 2.90
CA ARG A 28 10.35 15.71 2.75
C ARG A 28 10.10 15.90 1.27
N LEU A 29 8.95 15.45 0.78
CA LEU A 29 8.58 15.59 -0.62
C LEU A 29 7.36 16.52 -0.73
N LEU A 30 7.51 17.60 -1.50
CA LEU A 30 6.37 18.41 -1.90
C LEU A 30 5.65 17.73 -3.05
N ILE A 31 4.32 17.83 -3.09
CA ILE A 31 3.52 17.24 -4.17
C ILE A 31 3.92 17.77 -5.57
N GLN A 32 4.38 19.02 -5.65
CA GLN A 32 4.86 19.64 -6.88
C GLN A 32 6.16 19.02 -7.38
N ASP A 33 7.09 18.72 -6.46
CA ASP A 33 8.36 18.07 -6.79
C ASP A 33 8.12 16.63 -7.25
N LEU A 34 7.17 15.92 -6.61
CA LEU A 34 6.71 14.61 -7.06
C LEU A 34 6.18 14.69 -8.51
N TYR A 35 5.38 15.70 -8.83
CA TYR A 35 4.80 15.87 -10.17
C TYR A 35 5.88 16.06 -11.24
N LEU A 36 6.83 16.94 -10.97
CA LEU A 36 7.95 17.21 -11.88
C LEU A 36 8.79 15.96 -12.10
N LYS A 37 9.14 15.26 -11.01
CA LYS A 37 10.01 14.08 -11.08
C LYS A 37 9.32 12.89 -11.75
N ALA A 38 8.04 12.65 -11.43
CA ALA A 38 7.25 11.60 -12.05
C ALA A 38 7.14 11.84 -13.56
N LYS A 39 6.88 13.08 -13.99
CA LYS A 39 6.78 13.42 -15.41
C LYS A 39 8.10 13.25 -16.15
N GLU A 40 9.21 13.67 -15.54
CA GLU A 40 10.57 13.45 -16.07
C GLU A 40 10.82 11.96 -16.30
N LEU A 41 10.63 11.12 -15.27
CA LEU A 41 10.87 9.67 -15.35
C LEU A 41 9.94 8.95 -16.34
N VAL A 42 8.68 9.36 -16.47
CA VAL A 42 7.76 8.76 -17.46
C VAL A 42 8.17 9.10 -18.88
N VAL A 43 8.64 10.33 -19.13
CA VAL A 43 9.03 10.79 -20.48
C VAL A 43 10.41 10.26 -20.88
N GLU A 44 11.37 10.30 -19.98
CA GLU A 44 12.77 9.95 -20.27
C GLU A 44 13.02 8.44 -20.17
N GLU A 45 12.48 7.81 -19.13
CA GLU A 45 12.76 6.40 -18.79
C GLU A 45 11.59 5.45 -19.06
N GLY A 46 10.42 5.98 -19.45
CA GLY A 46 9.25 5.16 -19.81
C GLY A 46 8.60 4.46 -18.62
N VAL A 47 8.69 5.03 -17.41
CA VAL A 47 8.08 4.47 -16.19
C VAL A 47 6.58 4.21 -16.36
N GLN A 48 6.12 3.04 -15.92
CA GLN A 48 4.75 2.57 -16.11
C GLN A 48 3.92 2.48 -14.82
N ALA A 49 4.52 2.72 -13.66
CA ALA A 49 3.83 2.71 -12.38
C ALA A 49 4.58 3.54 -11.35
N ILE A 50 3.85 4.17 -10.42
CA ILE A 50 4.41 4.95 -9.32
C ILE A 50 3.98 4.32 -8.00
N PHE A 51 4.92 4.16 -7.06
CA PHE A 51 4.66 3.67 -5.71
C PHE A 51 5.08 4.73 -4.69
N ILE A 52 4.18 5.05 -3.74
CA ILE A 52 4.42 6.07 -2.71
C ILE A 52 4.25 5.44 -1.32
N ASP A 53 5.33 5.41 -0.55
CA ASP A 53 5.38 4.94 0.84
C ASP A 53 5.79 6.09 1.78
N TYR A 54 4.88 6.73 2.52
CA TYR A 54 3.42 6.63 2.51
C TYR A 54 2.82 8.04 2.34
N VAL A 55 1.55 8.14 1.90
CA VAL A 55 0.94 9.41 1.46
C VAL A 55 0.96 10.52 2.52
N GLN A 56 0.89 10.17 3.80
CA GLN A 56 0.98 11.13 4.90
C GLN A 56 2.39 11.75 5.07
N LEU A 57 3.43 11.32 4.36
CA LEU A 57 4.72 12.01 4.34
C LEU A 57 4.81 13.12 3.26
N LEU A 58 3.85 13.15 2.34
CA LEU A 58 3.75 14.24 1.37
C LEU A 58 3.35 15.53 2.06
N THR A 59 3.93 16.62 1.59
CA THR A 59 3.69 17.96 2.11
C THR A 59 3.23 18.90 1.01
N VAL A 60 2.51 19.94 1.42
CA VAL A 60 2.03 20.99 0.54
C VAL A 60 2.56 22.33 1.04
N THR A 61 2.72 23.31 0.14
CA THR A 61 3.12 24.67 0.52
C THR A 61 2.10 25.31 1.47
N ASP A 62 2.55 26.29 2.27
CA ASP A 62 1.89 26.89 3.45
C ASP A 62 0.42 27.34 3.31
N LYS A 63 -0.19 27.32 2.12
CA LYS A 63 -1.60 27.66 1.92
C LYS A 63 -2.60 26.69 2.56
N TYR A 64 -2.18 25.50 2.99
CA TYR A 64 -3.05 24.46 3.56
C TYR A 64 -2.67 24.01 4.99
N THR A 65 -1.73 24.69 5.64
CA THR A 65 -1.13 24.26 6.92
C THR A 65 -2.06 24.29 8.12
N ASP A 66 -3.17 25.05 8.05
CA ASP A 66 -4.10 25.20 9.18
C ASP A 66 -5.00 23.96 9.40
N ASN A 67 -5.12 23.06 8.41
CA ASN A 67 -5.93 21.86 8.55
C ASN A 67 -5.38 20.67 7.76
N ARG A 68 -4.86 19.68 8.50
CA ARG A 68 -4.34 18.43 7.95
C ARG A 68 -5.34 17.65 7.10
N TYR A 69 -6.64 17.75 7.40
CA TYR A 69 -7.69 17.18 6.58
C TYR A 69 -7.72 17.82 5.18
N ASN A 70 -7.64 19.15 5.10
CA ASN A 70 -7.65 19.86 3.83
C ASN A 70 -6.39 19.58 3.01
N GLU A 71 -5.23 19.49 3.67
CA GLU A 71 -3.98 19.05 3.04
C GLU A 71 -4.13 17.64 2.42
N MET A 72 -4.69 16.69 3.16
CA MET A 72 -4.91 15.34 2.66
C MET A 72 -5.88 15.30 1.47
N ASN A 73 -6.96 16.09 1.53
CA ASN A 73 -7.91 16.24 0.43
C ASN A 73 -7.25 16.78 -0.83
N TYR A 74 -6.36 17.75 -0.67
CA TYR A 74 -5.61 18.33 -1.79
C TYR A 74 -4.65 17.29 -2.38
N ILE A 75 -3.83 16.65 -1.55
CA ILE A 75 -2.88 15.61 -1.98
C ILE A 75 -3.61 14.49 -2.75
N SER A 76 -4.73 13.99 -2.22
CA SER A 76 -5.55 12.95 -2.86
C SER A 76 -5.97 13.32 -4.28
N ARG A 77 -6.48 14.55 -4.46
CA ARG A 77 -6.91 15.06 -5.76
C ARG A 77 -5.75 15.25 -6.73
N GLU A 78 -4.63 15.78 -6.27
CA GLU A 78 -3.43 15.97 -7.09
C GLU A 78 -2.85 14.62 -7.55
N LEU A 79 -2.82 13.60 -6.68
CA LEU A 79 -2.40 12.26 -7.06
C LEU A 79 -3.33 11.62 -8.10
N LYS A 80 -4.63 11.83 -7.97
CA LYS A 80 -5.61 11.37 -8.97
C LYS A 80 -5.44 12.11 -10.30
N ALA A 81 -5.12 13.40 -10.27
CA ALA A 81 -4.81 14.17 -11.46
C ALA A 81 -3.52 13.68 -12.12
N LEU A 82 -2.46 13.45 -11.34
CA LEU A 82 -1.17 12.90 -11.81
C LEU A 82 -1.36 11.56 -12.54
N ALA A 83 -2.10 10.63 -11.93
CA ALA A 83 -2.37 9.33 -12.53
C ALA A 83 -3.09 9.44 -13.89
N ARG A 84 -4.00 10.43 -14.03
CA ARG A 84 -4.73 10.68 -15.27
C ARG A 84 -3.90 11.43 -16.31
N GLU A 85 -3.03 12.35 -15.89
CA GLU A 85 -2.15 13.09 -16.82
C GLU A 85 -1.09 12.16 -17.41
N LEU A 86 -0.47 11.33 -16.57
CA LEU A 86 0.59 10.41 -17.00
C LEU A 86 0.05 9.11 -17.62
N ASP A 87 -1.25 8.84 -17.48
CA ASP A 87 -1.93 7.62 -17.94
C ASP A 87 -1.27 6.32 -17.40
N ILE A 88 -0.84 6.35 -16.14
CA ILE A 88 -0.22 5.21 -15.45
C ILE A 88 -0.81 5.02 -14.03
N PRO A 89 -0.81 3.79 -13.50
CA PRO A 89 -1.25 3.52 -12.14
C PRO A 89 -0.33 4.16 -11.08
N VAL A 90 -0.96 4.80 -10.10
CA VAL A 90 -0.30 5.35 -8.91
C VAL A 90 -0.77 4.58 -7.68
N PHE A 91 0.15 3.86 -7.04
CA PHE A 91 -0.07 3.12 -5.82
C PHE A 91 0.38 3.95 -4.62
N VAL A 92 -0.50 4.10 -3.64
CA VAL A 92 -0.18 4.83 -2.41
C VAL A 92 -0.47 3.97 -1.20
N ILE A 93 0.46 3.97 -0.25
CA ILE A 93 0.26 3.39 1.07
C ILE A 93 -0.35 4.46 1.96
N SER A 94 -1.41 4.09 2.68
CA SER A 94 -2.01 4.94 3.70
C SER A 94 -2.02 4.19 5.02
N GLN A 95 -1.54 4.85 6.08
CA GLN A 95 -1.67 4.32 7.43
C GLN A 95 -3.12 4.39 7.91
N MET A 96 -3.58 3.31 8.52
CA MET A 96 -4.88 3.26 9.19
C MET A 96 -4.79 3.85 10.60
N ASN A 97 -5.90 4.39 11.10
CA ASN A 97 -5.98 4.84 12.48
C ASN A 97 -5.89 3.67 13.46
N ARG A 98 -5.01 3.79 14.46
CA ARG A 98 -4.82 2.81 15.54
C ARG A 98 -6.08 2.61 16.41
N SER A 99 -6.99 3.59 16.42
CA SER A 99 -8.27 3.53 17.12
C SER A 99 -9.11 2.32 16.69
N SER A 100 -9.02 1.93 15.41
CA SER A 100 -9.73 0.78 14.84
C SER A 100 -9.35 -0.57 15.47
N GLU A 101 -8.14 -0.67 16.04
CA GLU A 101 -7.62 -1.90 16.66
C GLU A 101 -8.06 -2.09 18.12
N THR A 102 -8.33 -0.97 18.81
CA THR A 102 -8.67 -0.93 20.25
C THR A 102 -10.18 -1.08 20.50
N ASP A 103 -10.99 -1.09 19.43
CA ASP A 103 -12.43 -1.27 19.53
C ASP A 103 -12.76 -2.62 20.18
N ARG A 104 -13.35 -2.55 21.38
CA ARG A 104 -13.70 -3.73 22.20
C ARG A 104 -14.76 -4.61 21.54
N ASP A 105 -15.53 -4.03 20.62
CA ASP A 105 -16.58 -4.68 19.83
C ASP A 105 -16.02 -5.45 18.61
N ARG A 106 -14.72 -5.28 18.31
CA ARG A 106 -14.03 -5.98 17.21
C ARG A 106 -13.27 -7.19 17.73
N GLN A 107 -14.02 -8.22 18.13
CA GLN A 107 -13.48 -9.52 18.52
C GLN A 107 -13.67 -10.55 17.40
N GLY A 108 -12.80 -11.56 17.36
CA GLY A 108 -12.79 -12.58 16.31
C GLY A 108 -12.23 -12.09 14.97
N VAL A 109 -12.17 -13.01 14.00
CA VAL A 109 -11.60 -12.77 12.66
C VAL A 109 -12.32 -11.62 11.95
N ASP A 110 -13.66 -11.65 11.94
CA ASP A 110 -14.50 -10.64 11.26
C ASP A 110 -14.51 -9.26 11.92
N GLY A 111 -14.28 -9.22 13.23
CA GLY A 111 -14.13 -7.97 13.96
C GLY A 111 -12.85 -7.24 13.57
N LYS A 112 -11.73 -7.99 13.45
CA LYS A 112 -10.41 -7.44 13.18
C LYS A 112 -10.12 -7.16 11.70
N ARG A 113 -10.97 -7.60 10.78
CA ARG A 113 -10.86 -7.26 9.35
C ARG A 113 -11.04 -5.74 9.12
N PRO A 114 -10.08 -5.08 8.46
CA PRO A 114 -10.21 -3.70 8.00
C PRO A 114 -11.46 -3.43 7.16
N ARG A 115 -12.06 -2.26 7.39
CA ARG A 115 -13.26 -1.77 6.69
C ARG A 115 -12.99 -0.37 6.15
N LEU A 116 -13.75 0.05 5.15
CA LEU A 116 -13.65 1.41 4.59
C LEU A 116 -13.90 2.50 5.65
N SER A 117 -14.74 2.21 6.65
CA SER A 117 -14.96 3.10 7.80
C SER A 117 -13.71 3.37 8.64
N ASP A 118 -12.69 2.52 8.57
CA ASP A 118 -11.45 2.68 9.32
C ASP A 118 -10.51 3.71 8.68
N LEU A 119 -10.78 4.05 7.41
CA LEU A 119 -10.10 5.13 6.69
C LEU A 119 -10.82 6.47 6.84
N ARG A 120 -11.75 6.64 7.79
CA ARG A 120 -12.61 7.83 7.91
C ARG A 120 -11.83 9.14 8.09
N ASP A 121 -10.70 9.15 8.79
CA ASP A 121 -9.85 10.35 8.91
C ASP A 121 -8.99 10.58 7.65
N SER A 122 -8.93 9.59 6.77
CA SER A 122 -8.41 9.63 5.39
C SER A 122 -9.55 9.63 4.37
N GLY A 123 -10.77 10.05 4.75
CA GLY A 123 -11.99 9.79 3.99
C GLY A 123 -11.94 10.21 2.52
N THR A 124 -11.21 11.27 2.22
CA THR A 124 -11.04 11.77 0.84
C THR A 124 -10.12 10.93 -0.03
N LEU A 125 -9.07 10.32 0.54
CA LEU A 125 -8.26 9.33 -0.18
C LEU A 125 -9.14 8.17 -0.64
N CYS A 126 -10.04 7.72 0.24
CA CYS A 126 -10.98 6.66 -0.09
C CYS A 126 -11.92 7.06 -1.21
N ASP A 127 -12.45 8.28 -1.21
CA ASP A 127 -13.42 8.74 -2.20
C ASP A 127 -12.81 8.88 -3.60
N ASP A 128 -11.60 9.42 -3.69
CA ASP A 128 -10.91 9.69 -4.97
C ASP A 128 -10.28 8.42 -5.57
N ALA A 129 -9.87 7.45 -4.74
CA ALA A 129 -9.26 6.21 -5.21
C ALA A 129 -10.19 5.41 -6.15
N ASP A 130 -9.60 4.80 -7.19
CA ASP A 130 -10.32 3.86 -8.04
C ASP A 130 -10.44 2.48 -7.40
N VAL A 131 -9.37 2.05 -6.71
CA VAL A 131 -9.27 0.76 -6.03
C VAL A 131 -8.76 0.99 -4.62
N VAL A 132 -9.36 0.31 -3.64
CA VAL A 132 -8.89 0.30 -2.25
C VAL A 132 -8.65 -1.15 -1.83
N LEU A 133 -7.40 -1.45 -1.49
CA LEU A 133 -6.96 -2.74 -1.00
C LEU A 133 -6.64 -2.65 0.49
N PHE A 134 -7.03 -3.67 1.24
CA PHE A 134 -6.57 -3.89 2.60
C PHE A 134 -5.82 -5.21 2.68
N ILE A 135 -4.83 -5.25 3.56
CA ILE A 135 -4.10 -6.47 3.91
C ILE A 135 -4.54 -6.87 5.31
N PHE A 136 -5.07 -8.08 5.46
CA PHE A 136 -5.45 -8.63 6.76
C PHE A 136 -4.69 -9.93 7.02
N ARG A 137 -4.02 -9.99 8.17
CA ARG A 137 -3.26 -11.16 8.62
C ARG A 137 -3.83 -11.65 9.95
N PRO A 138 -4.63 -12.75 9.96
CA PRO A 138 -5.21 -13.30 11.18
C PRO A 138 -4.15 -13.57 12.26
N GLU A 139 -2.99 -14.10 11.85
CA GLU A 139 -1.88 -14.43 12.73
C GLU A 139 -1.33 -13.22 13.50
N TYR A 140 -1.35 -12.01 12.91
CA TYR A 140 -0.96 -10.77 13.59
C TYR A 140 -1.84 -10.49 14.83
N TYR A 141 -3.11 -10.91 14.78
CA TYR A 141 -4.06 -10.80 15.88
C TYR A 141 -4.12 -12.06 16.76
N ARG A 142 -3.15 -12.98 16.61
CA ARG A 142 -3.10 -14.29 17.30
C ARG A 142 -4.30 -15.18 16.99
N ILE A 143 -4.89 -15.03 15.80
CA ILE A 143 -5.97 -15.88 15.33
C ILE A 143 -5.38 -16.91 14.38
N THR A 144 -5.37 -18.17 14.82
CA THR A 144 -4.67 -19.27 14.14
C THR A 144 -5.60 -20.24 13.44
N GLU A 145 -6.91 -20.17 13.69
CA GLU A 145 -7.92 -21.05 13.13
C GLU A 145 -9.18 -20.26 12.74
N ASP A 146 -9.88 -20.70 11.70
CA ASP A 146 -11.19 -20.18 11.33
C ASP A 146 -12.33 -20.87 12.13
N GLU A 147 -13.57 -20.43 11.93
CA GLU A 147 -14.76 -21.01 12.60
C GLU A 147 -14.99 -22.48 12.27
N ARG A 148 -14.34 -23.01 11.23
CA ARG A 148 -14.45 -24.38 10.75
C ARG A 148 -13.25 -25.24 11.18
N GLY A 149 -12.30 -24.67 11.93
CA GLY A 149 -11.09 -25.34 12.41
C GLY A 149 -9.95 -25.43 11.37
N ASN A 150 -10.01 -24.69 10.26
CA ASN A 150 -8.91 -24.65 9.30
C ASN A 150 -7.80 -23.73 9.81
N SER A 151 -6.54 -24.12 9.60
CA SER A 151 -5.40 -23.30 9.98
C SER A 151 -5.32 -22.01 9.16
N LEU A 152 -5.08 -20.89 9.84
CA LEU A 152 -4.84 -19.56 9.28
C LEU A 152 -3.38 -19.11 9.41
N LEU A 153 -2.48 -20.01 9.82
CA LEU A 153 -1.06 -19.71 9.95
C LEU A 153 -0.45 -19.37 8.59
N GLY A 154 0.29 -18.26 8.54
CA GLY A 154 0.86 -17.76 7.28
C GLY A 154 -0.20 -17.36 6.24
N VAL A 155 -1.48 -17.18 6.60
CA VAL A 155 -2.50 -16.66 5.67
C VAL A 155 -2.50 -15.13 5.72
N ALA A 156 -2.48 -14.51 4.54
CA ALA A 156 -2.76 -13.11 4.36
C ALA A 156 -3.92 -12.91 3.38
N GLU A 157 -4.97 -12.25 3.83
CA GLU A 157 -6.12 -11.90 3.00
C GLU A 157 -5.90 -10.52 2.38
N ILE A 158 -5.84 -10.47 1.05
CA ILE A 158 -5.85 -9.24 0.26
C ILE A 158 -7.30 -8.93 -0.10
N MET A 159 -7.84 -7.87 0.47
CA MET A 159 -9.25 -7.50 0.32
C MET A 159 -9.39 -6.25 -0.55
N VAL A 160 -9.92 -6.42 -1.76
CA VAL A 160 -10.33 -5.32 -2.63
C VAL A 160 -11.71 -4.86 -2.18
N LYS A 161 -11.77 -3.83 -1.32
CA LYS A 161 -13.04 -3.33 -0.73
C LYS A 161 -13.70 -2.25 -1.58
N LYS A 162 -12.95 -1.55 -2.43
CA LYS A 162 -13.46 -0.62 -3.44
C LYS A 162 -12.83 -0.98 -4.77
N ASN A 163 -13.65 -1.04 -5.82
CA ASN A 163 -13.20 -1.20 -7.20
C ASN A 163 -14.18 -0.45 -8.11
N ARG A 164 -13.74 0.65 -8.73
CA ARG A 164 -14.59 1.42 -9.65
C ARG A 164 -14.95 0.67 -10.94
N ASN A 165 -14.15 -0.34 -11.30
CA ASN A 165 -14.25 -1.07 -12.56
C ASN A 165 -14.75 -2.52 -12.38
N GLY A 166 -15.23 -2.90 -11.20
CA GLY A 166 -15.67 -4.27 -10.93
C GLY A 166 -16.18 -4.49 -9.51
N SER A 167 -16.56 -5.72 -9.20
CA SER A 167 -17.03 -6.08 -7.86
C SER A 167 -15.85 -6.16 -6.86
N PRO A 168 -16.05 -5.76 -5.59
CA PRO A 168 -15.16 -6.09 -4.50
C PRO A 168 -14.94 -7.61 -4.40
N PHE A 169 -13.72 -8.02 -4.05
CA PHE A 169 -13.36 -9.43 -3.85
C PHE A 169 -12.21 -9.55 -2.85
N SER A 170 -12.01 -10.75 -2.30
CA SER A 170 -10.86 -11.08 -1.46
C SER A 170 -10.09 -12.24 -2.07
N VAL A 171 -8.76 -12.23 -1.92
CA VAL A 171 -7.87 -13.34 -2.29
C VAL A 171 -6.98 -13.66 -1.10
N ASN A 172 -6.78 -14.96 -0.84
CA ASN A 172 -5.85 -15.42 0.18
C ASN A 172 -4.49 -15.69 -0.46
N LEU A 173 -3.43 -15.18 0.16
CA LEU A 173 -2.04 -15.43 -0.15
C LEU A 173 -1.36 -16.11 1.04
N HIS A 174 -0.27 -16.81 0.77
CA HIS A 174 0.65 -17.24 1.82
C HIS A 174 1.63 -16.10 2.13
N PHE A 175 1.82 -15.81 3.41
CA PHE A 175 2.77 -14.81 3.89
C PHE A 175 3.82 -15.48 4.76
N ASP A 176 5.07 -15.37 4.32
CA ASP A 176 6.24 -15.80 5.07
C ASP A 176 6.81 -14.61 5.88
N PRO A 177 6.73 -14.63 7.22
CA PRO A 177 7.23 -13.54 8.05
C PRO A 177 8.76 -13.44 8.10
N GLU A 178 9.49 -14.53 7.81
CA GLU A 178 10.96 -14.53 7.81
C GLU A 178 11.50 -13.69 6.65
N TYR A 179 10.91 -13.88 5.46
CA TYR A 179 11.33 -13.18 4.24
C TYR A 179 10.46 -11.96 3.89
N ARG A 180 9.38 -11.71 4.65
CA ARG A 180 8.34 -10.70 4.34
C ARG A 180 7.75 -10.88 2.94
N LEU A 181 7.61 -12.13 2.51
CA LEU A 181 7.24 -12.51 1.15
C LEU A 181 5.77 -12.92 1.10
N PHE A 182 5.06 -12.40 0.11
CA PHE A 182 3.74 -12.89 -0.26
C PHE A 182 3.89 -13.86 -1.44
N SER A 183 3.23 -15.01 -1.36
CA SER A 183 3.23 -16.03 -2.41
C SER A 183 1.81 -16.57 -2.64
N ASN A 184 1.58 -17.11 -3.83
CA ASN A 184 0.29 -17.74 -4.14
C ASN A 184 0.10 -18.97 -3.24
N ILE A 185 -1.11 -19.14 -2.71
CA ILE A 185 -1.50 -20.41 -2.11
C ILE A 185 -1.62 -21.40 -3.28
N ILE A 186 -0.70 -22.34 -3.35
CA ILE A 186 -0.77 -23.43 -4.33
C ILE A 186 -2.01 -24.27 -3.95
N GLN A 187 -3.01 -24.27 -4.82
CA GLN A 187 -4.19 -25.14 -4.70
C GLN A 187 -3.84 -26.59 -5.04
#